data_AF-A0A972EVL4-F1
#
_entry.id   AF-A0A972EVL4-F1
#
_cell.length_a   1.000
_cell.length_b   1.000
_cell.length_c   1.000
_cell.angle_alpha   90.00
_cell.angle_beta   90.00
_cell.angle_gamma   90.00
#
_symmetry.space_group_name_H-M   'P 1'
#
loop_
_entity.id
_entity.type
_entity.pdbx_description
1 polymer ?
#
loop_
_entity_poly.entity_id
_entity_poly.type
_entity_poly.pdbx_seq_one_letter_code
_entity_poly.pdbx_strand_id
1 'polypeptide(L)'
;MKLKNLWLLILLVLLLSGCASKNPCPEGSVTYLESADEFPPDTSSSLPPTKTDIEIRGKTITVDRVIEGPLCNDTWEGTVYVACDLTVQKWDIKPFFLSNGCNLEIKPGTVVYVAAHNNVAYYKGCTTCH
;
A
#
# COMPACT_ATOMS: atom_id res chain seq x y z
N MET A 1 9.48 -44.66 -17.18
CA MET A 1 8.23 -44.10 -16.61
C MET A 1 7.13 -44.23 -17.66
N LYS A 2 5.92 -44.70 -17.30
CA LYS A 2 4.80 -44.80 -18.25
C LYS A 2 4.43 -43.39 -18.75
N LEU A 3 4.12 -43.24 -20.03
CA LEU A 3 3.77 -41.95 -20.68
C LEU A 3 2.70 -41.16 -19.89
N LYS A 4 1.76 -41.87 -19.26
CA LYS A 4 0.74 -41.30 -18.36
C LYS A 4 1.31 -40.58 -17.13
N ASN A 5 2.41 -41.05 -16.57
CA ASN A 5 3.07 -40.43 -15.42
C ASN A 5 3.84 -39.17 -15.82
N LEU A 6 4.28 -39.08 -17.08
CA LEU A 6 4.95 -37.88 -17.62
C LEU A 6 3.95 -36.72 -17.80
N TRP A 7 2.75 -37.01 -18.33
CA TRP A 7 1.69 -36.02 -18.46
C TRP A 7 1.23 -35.44 -17.12
N LEU A 8 1.11 -36.28 -16.09
CA LEU A 8 0.74 -35.82 -14.75
C LEU A 8 1.79 -34.87 -14.15
N LEU A 9 3.07 -35.14 -14.40
CA LEU A 9 4.19 -34.34 -13.90
C LEU A 9 4.27 -32.98 -14.62
N ILE A 10 4.01 -32.96 -15.93
CA ILE A 10 3.94 -31.72 -16.72
C ILE A 10 2.77 -30.83 -16.24
N LEU A 11 1.60 -31.43 -16.00
CA LEU A 11 0.44 -30.69 -15.50
C LEU A 11 0.71 -30.10 -14.10
N LEU A 12 1.40 -30.84 -13.23
CA LEU A 12 1.78 -30.40 -11.90
C LEU A 12 2.78 -29.23 -11.95
N VAL A 13 3.76 -29.26 -12.85
CA VAL A 13 4.74 -28.18 -13.04
C VAL A 13 4.07 -26.91 -13.60
N LEU A 14 3.11 -27.05 -14.53
CA LEU A 14 2.34 -25.92 -15.06
C LEU A 14 1.45 -25.23 -14.01
N LEU A 15 0.92 -26.00 -13.06
CA LEU A 15 0.12 -25.46 -11.96
C LEU A 15 0.98 -24.70 -10.93
N LEU A 16 2.27 -25.01 -10.82
CA LEU A 16 3.20 -24.35 -9.89
C LEU A 16 3.73 -23.00 -10.42
N SER A 17 3.64 -22.72 -11.72
CA SER A 17 4.09 -21.45 -12.32
C SER A 17 3.13 -20.26 -12.13
N GLY A 18 1.98 -20.44 -11.47
CA GLY A 18 0.92 -19.44 -11.39
C GLY A 18 1.00 -18.41 -10.26
N CYS A 19 1.96 -18.50 -9.35
CA CYS A 19 1.96 -17.69 -8.12
C CYS A 19 3.23 -16.84 -7.96
N ALA A 20 3.35 -15.79 -8.76
CA ALA A 20 4.21 -14.67 -8.40
C ALA A 20 3.42 -13.38 -8.67
N SER A 21 2.58 -12.95 -7.71
CA SER A 21 2.07 -11.58 -7.76
C SER A 21 3.27 -10.68 -7.49
N LYS A 22 3.80 -10.06 -8.54
CA LYS A 22 4.88 -9.09 -8.40
C LYS A 22 4.35 -7.91 -7.58
N ASN A 23 5.08 -7.53 -6.55
CA ASN A 23 4.79 -6.30 -5.80
C ASN A 23 4.77 -5.14 -6.81
N PRO A 24 3.70 -4.33 -6.87
CA PRO A 24 3.63 -3.22 -7.81
C PRO A 24 4.72 -2.17 -7.53
N CYS A 25 5.26 -2.12 -6.31
CA CYS A 25 6.31 -1.18 -5.94
C CYS A 25 7.72 -1.75 -6.22
N PRO A 26 8.56 -1.02 -6.97
CA PRO A 26 9.98 -1.33 -7.08
C PRO A 26 10.68 -1.35 -5.71
N GLU A 27 11.73 -2.16 -5.57
CA GLU A 27 12.58 -2.10 -4.38
C GLU A 27 13.17 -0.70 -4.21
N GLY A 28 13.11 -0.17 -2.98
CA GLY A 28 13.60 1.17 -2.66
C GLY A 28 12.69 2.33 -3.09
N SER A 29 11.44 2.07 -3.49
CA SER A 29 10.49 3.15 -3.85
C SER A 29 10.06 4.02 -2.66
N VAL A 30 10.10 3.46 -1.44
CA VAL A 30 9.77 4.18 -0.20
C VAL A 30 11.02 4.86 0.34
N THR A 31 10.91 6.16 0.59
CA THR A 31 11.95 6.97 1.22
C THR A 31 11.76 6.95 2.73
N TYR A 32 12.84 6.67 3.46
CA TYR A 32 12.85 6.57 4.90
C TYR A 32 13.71 7.68 5.52
N LEU A 33 13.09 8.57 6.29
CA LEU A 33 13.75 9.67 7.00
C LEU A 33 14.24 9.23 8.38
N GLU A 34 15.36 9.79 8.85
CA GLU A 34 15.88 9.48 10.20
C GLU A 34 15.15 10.32 11.27
N SER A 35 14.89 11.60 11.00
CA SER A 35 14.16 12.51 11.89
C SER A 35 12.83 13.00 11.31
N ALA A 36 11.89 13.34 12.21
CA ALA A 36 10.64 14.00 11.88
C ALA A 36 10.85 15.43 11.33
N ASP A 37 11.94 16.09 11.74
CA ASP A 37 12.27 17.46 11.29
C ASP A 37 12.66 17.52 9.80
N GLU A 38 12.92 16.37 9.19
CA GLU A 38 13.24 16.24 7.77
C GLU A 38 12.00 16.14 6.87
N PHE A 39 10.79 16.03 7.47
CA PHE A 39 9.57 16.03 6.68
C PHE A 39 9.42 17.37 5.95
N PRO A 40 9.17 17.36 4.63
CA PRO A 40 8.76 18.59 3.96
C PRO A 40 7.40 19.04 4.53
N PRO A 41 7.08 20.34 4.43
CA PRO A 41 5.80 20.86 4.88
C PRO A 41 4.66 20.07 4.23
N ASP A 42 3.70 19.65 5.05
CA ASP A 42 2.59 18.80 4.62
C ASP A 42 1.73 19.53 3.58
N THR A 43 1.70 18.98 2.36
CA THR A 43 0.86 19.47 1.25
C THR A 43 -0.38 18.62 1.04
N SER A 44 -0.56 17.54 1.81
CA SER A 44 -1.60 16.52 1.61
C SER A 44 -3.00 17.12 1.76
N SER A 45 -3.18 18.01 2.73
CA SER A 45 -4.44 18.69 3.03
C SER A 45 -4.80 19.82 2.05
N SER A 46 -3.88 20.21 1.16
CA SER A 46 -4.07 21.33 0.23
C SER A 46 -4.79 20.95 -1.06
N LEU A 47 -4.91 19.66 -1.40
CA LEU A 47 -5.49 19.21 -2.65
C LEU A 47 -6.85 18.53 -2.41
N PRO A 48 -7.90 18.94 -3.13
CA PRO A 48 -9.19 18.28 -3.00
C PRO A 48 -9.07 16.81 -3.45
N PRO A 49 -9.71 15.87 -2.73
CA PRO A 49 -9.71 14.46 -3.11
C PRO A 49 -10.27 14.31 -4.52
N THR A 50 -9.47 13.73 -5.41
CA THR A 50 -9.83 13.50 -6.81
C THR A 50 -10.06 12.02 -7.01
N LYS A 51 -11.28 11.67 -7.44
CA LYS A 51 -11.61 10.29 -7.78
C LYS A 51 -10.74 9.80 -8.92
N THR A 52 -10.07 8.68 -8.70
CA THR A 52 -9.08 8.12 -9.63
C THR A 52 -9.32 6.63 -9.79
N ASP A 53 -9.29 6.14 -11.02
CA ASP A 53 -9.41 4.71 -11.30
C ASP A 53 -8.03 4.04 -11.22
N ILE A 54 -7.91 3.05 -10.34
CA ILE A 54 -6.67 2.30 -10.12
C ILE A 54 -6.91 0.81 -10.41
N GLU A 55 -5.99 0.17 -11.12
CA GLU A 55 -6.04 -1.27 -11.33
C GLU A 55 -5.47 -2.02 -10.11
N ILE A 56 -6.33 -2.73 -9.40
CA ILE A 56 -5.99 -3.52 -8.23
C ILE A 56 -6.34 -4.97 -8.52
N ARG A 57 -5.29 -5.81 -8.67
CA ARG A 57 -5.44 -7.26 -8.90
C ARG A 57 -6.32 -7.58 -10.12
N GLY A 58 -6.11 -6.86 -11.23
CA GLY A 58 -6.86 -7.04 -12.48
C GLY A 58 -8.29 -6.50 -12.45
N LYS A 59 -8.64 -5.69 -11.45
CA LYS A 59 -9.92 -4.99 -11.36
C LYS A 59 -9.70 -3.49 -11.26
N THR A 60 -10.45 -2.73 -12.03
CA THR A 60 -10.52 -1.27 -11.88
C THR A 60 -11.33 -0.93 -10.63
N ILE A 61 -10.72 -0.19 -9.72
CA ILE A 61 -11.34 0.33 -8.50
C ILE A 61 -11.22 1.84 -8.53
N THR A 62 -12.36 2.54 -8.46
CA THR A 62 -12.36 4.00 -8.26
C THR A 62 -12.06 4.29 -6.79
N VAL A 63 -10.96 4.98 -6.54
CA VAL A 63 -10.56 5.44 -5.21
C VAL A 63 -10.89 6.93 -5.08
N ASP A 64 -11.23 7.36 -3.87
CA ASP A 64 -11.53 8.77 -3.58
C ASP A 64 -10.25 9.60 -3.49
N ARG A 65 -9.12 8.96 -3.18
CA ARG A 65 -7.83 9.62 -3.04
C ARG A 65 -6.66 8.67 -3.30
N VAL A 66 -5.61 9.23 -3.88
CA VAL A 66 -4.28 8.60 -3.98
C VAL A 66 -3.33 9.35 -3.04
N ILE A 67 -2.55 8.61 -2.25
CA ILE A 67 -1.56 9.14 -1.32
C ILE A 67 -0.17 8.85 -1.88
N GLU A 68 0.57 9.92 -2.11
CA GLU A 68 1.94 9.96 -2.60
C GLU A 68 2.74 10.89 -1.69
N GLY A 69 4.06 10.71 -1.63
CA GLY A 69 4.93 11.59 -0.86
C GLY A 69 4.87 11.39 0.66
N PRO A 70 5.07 12.46 1.46
CA PRO A 70 5.21 12.37 2.90
C PRO A 70 3.92 11.95 3.60
N LEU A 71 4.00 10.86 4.35
CA LEU A 71 2.85 10.32 5.07
C LEU A 71 2.81 10.93 6.48
N CYS A 72 2.16 12.09 6.62
CA CYS A 72 2.01 12.77 7.90
C CYS A 72 0.86 13.77 7.94
N ASN A 73 0.30 14.02 9.13
CA ASN A 73 -0.66 15.12 9.41
C ASN A 73 -1.89 15.18 8.48
N ASP A 74 -2.36 14.03 8.04
CA ASP A 74 -3.45 13.93 7.07
C ASP A 74 -4.71 13.33 7.70
N THR A 75 -5.85 13.51 7.04
CA THR A 75 -7.12 12.84 7.40
C THR A 75 -7.66 12.08 6.22
N TRP A 76 -7.84 10.78 6.40
CA TRP A 76 -8.29 9.85 5.36
C TRP A 76 -9.73 9.44 5.59
N GLU A 77 -10.51 9.43 4.50
CA GLU A 77 -11.91 9.02 4.45
C GLU A 77 -12.21 8.34 3.11
N GLY A 78 -13.18 7.41 3.10
CA GLY A 78 -13.64 6.74 1.89
C GLY A 78 -12.68 5.63 1.44
N THR A 79 -12.41 5.55 0.14
CA THR A 79 -11.48 4.59 -0.46
C THR A 79 -10.17 5.28 -0.78
N VAL A 80 -9.08 4.86 -0.14
CA VAL A 80 -7.76 5.47 -0.27
C VAL A 80 -6.79 4.48 -0.90
N TYR A 81 -6.03 4.93 -1.89
CA TYR A 81 -4.91 4.18 -2.47
C TYR A 81 -3.59 4.79 -2.00
N VAL A 82 -2.77 4.00 -1.32
CA VAL A 82 -1.42 4.38 -0.89
C VAL A 82 -0.44 3.87 -1.95
N ALA A 83 0.18 4.80 -2.66
CA ALA A 83 1.08 4.53 -3.78
C ALA A 83 2.48 4.06 -3.32
N CYS A 84 3.42 3.96 -4.26
CA CYS A 84 4.75 3.40 -4.02
C CYS A 84 5.78 4.44 -3.58
N ASP A 85 5.57 5.70 -3.90
CA ASP A 85 6.45 6.85 -3.72
C ASP A 85 6.16 7.56 -2.39
N LEU A 86 6.23 6.81 -1.30
CA LEU A 86 5.98 7.34 0.03
C LEU A 86 7.27 7.84 0.68
N THR A 87 7.14 8.85 1.52
CA THR A 87 8.17 9.27 2.47
C THR A 87 7.65 9.06 3.90
N VAL A 88 8.35 8.27 4.69
CA VAL A 88 7.98 7.96 6.08
C VAL A 88 9.20 8.11 6.99
N GLN A 89 9.02 8.41 8.28
CA GLN A 89 10.14 8.28 9.24
C GLN A 89 10.47 6.80 9.42
N LYS A 90 11.72 6.44 9.72
CA LYS A 90 12.06 5.13 10.27
C LYS A 90 11.46 4.96 11.67
N TRP A 91 11.10 3.72 12.01
CA TRP A 91 10.65 3.35 13.34
C TRP A 91 11.11 1.94 13.69
N ASP A 92 11.33 1.70 14.99
CA ASP A 92 11.70 0.37 15.49
C ASP A 92 10.49 -0.47 15.90
N ILE A 93 9.49 0.17 16.53
CA ILE A 93 8.36 -0.53 17.16
C ILE A 93 7.02 -0.09 16.55
N LYS A 94 6.72 1.21 16.55
CA LYS A 94 5.45 1.75 16.07
C LYS A 94 5.69 2.83 15.01
N PRO A 95 4.92 2.85 13.91
CA PRO A 95 5.10 3.87 12.89
C PRO A 95 4.87 5.27 13.41
N PHE A 96 5.76 6.17 13.00
CA PHE A 96 5.66 7.59 13.34
C PHE A 96 4.36 8.19 12.82
N PHE A 97 3.90 7.83 11.63
CA PHE A 97 2.63 8.36 11.14
C PHE A 97 1.39 7.94 11.96
N LEU A 98 1.50 6.97 12.88
CA LEU A 98 0.43 6.59 13.84
C LEU A 98 0.73 7.02 15.28
N SER A 99 1.82 7.75 15.52
CA SER A 99 2.25 8.12 16.88
C SER A 99 3.19 9.34 16.92
N ASN A 100 3.25 10.04 18.05
CA ASN A 100 4.32 11.02 18.31
C ASN A 100 4.45 12.18 17.30
N GLY A 101 3.45 13.07 17.20
CA GLY A 101 3.62 14.36 16.50
C GLY A 101 3.29 14.35 15.01
N CYS A 102 2.91 13.19 14.47
CA CYS A 102 2.42 13.02 13.12
C CYS A 102 0.99 12.46 13.18
N ASN A 103 0.01 13.35 13.01
CA ASN A 103 -1.39 13.09 13.32
C ASN A 103 -2.15 12.56 12.10
N LEU A 104 -1.79 11.37 11.60
CA LEU A 104 -2.64 10.71 10.61
C LEU A 104 -3.92 10.21 11.28
N GLU A 105 -5.06 10.73 10.84
CA GLU A 105 -6.38 10.25 11.23
C GLU A 105 -6.99 9.43 10.09
N ILE A 106 -7.35 8.17 10.34
CA ILE A 106 -8.08 7.33 9.40
C ILE A 106 -9.50 7.17 9.93
N LYS A 107 -10.49 7.77 9.26
CA LYS A 107 -11.88 7.74 9.74
C LYS A 107 -12.46 6.32 9.70
N PRO A 108 -13.41 6.00 10.61
CA PRO A 108 -14.13 4.72 10.56
C PRO A 108 -14.77 4.48 9.20
N GLY A 109 -14.69 3.23 8.70
CA GLY A 109 -15.23 2.85 7.40
C GLY A 109 -14.30 3.13 6.21
N THR A 110 -13.14 3.75 6.43
CA THR A 110 -12.12 3.95 5.39
C THR A 110 -11.53 2.62 4.94
N VAL A 111 -11.43 2.42 3.63
CA VAL A 111 -10.75 1.27 3.01
C VAL A 111 -9.43 1.75 2.43
N VAL A 112 -8.33 1.23 2.95
CA VAL A 112 -6.98 1.59 2.49
C VAL A 112 -6.40 0.46 1.67
N TYR A 113 -6.09 0.71 0.41
CA TYR A 113 -5.31 -0.18 -0.43
C TYR A 113 -3.85 0.25 -0.40
N VAL A 114 -2.92 -0.67 -0.12
CA VAL A 114 -1.49 -0.33 -0.04
C VAL A 114 -0.73 -1.03 -1.16
N ALA A 115 -0.15 -0.25 -2.08
CA ALA A 115 0.59 -0.75 -3.22
C ALA A 115 1.73 -1.68 -2.78
N ALA A 116 2.56 -1.20 -1.84
CA ALA A 116 3.70 -1.94 -1.31
C ALA A 116 3.33 -3.27 -0.63
N HIS A 117 2.06 -3.45 -0.27
CA HIS A 117 1.53 -4.68 0.31
C HIS A 117 0.72 -5.48 -0.72
N ASN A 118 1.13 -5.52 -1.98
CA ASN A 118 0.45 -6.26 -3.06
C ASN A 118 -1.03 -5.85 -3.23
N ASN A 119 -1.30 -4.55 -3.11
CA ASN A 119 -2.64 -3.96 -3.16
C ASN A 119 -3.63 -4.65 -2.19
N VAL A 120 -3.17 -5.06 -1.01
CA VAL A 120 -4.05 -5.56 0.06
C VAL A 120 -4.96 -4.43 0.54
N ALA A 121 -6.23 -4.75 0.79
CA ALA A 121 -7.21 -3.86 1.38
C ALA A 121 -7.21 -3.96 2.91
N TYR A 122 -7.17 -2.82 3.58
CA TYR A 122 -7.25 -2.67 5.03
C TYR A 122 -8.53 -1.91 5.39
N TYR A 123 -9.51 -2.63 5.92
CA TYR A 123 -10.84 -2.09 6.27
C TYR A 123 -10.90 -1.45 7.67
N LYS A 124 -9.82 -1.57 8.44
CA LYS A 124 -9.68 -0.98 9.78
C LYS A 124 -8.53 0.02 9.84
N GLY A 125 -8.10 0.52 8.68
CA GLY A 125 -6.93 1.37 8.54
C GLY A 125 -5.61 0.65 8.85
N CYS A 126 -4.56 1.43 9.12
CA CYS A 126 -3.21 0.92 9.35
C CYS A 126 -2.98 0.44 10.80
N THR A 127 -3.79 0.91 11.76
CA THR A 127 -3.63 0.66 13.21
C THR A 127 -3.85 -0.79 13.63
N THR A 128 -4.51 -1.60 12.81
CA THR A 128 -4.69 -3.03 13.10
C THR A 128 -3.49 -3.88 12.72
N CYS A 129 -2.53 -3.32 11.99
CA CYS A 129 -1.35 -4.03 11.50
C CYS A 129 -0.04 -3.51 12.10
N HIS A 130 -0.06 -2.30 12.68
CA HIS A 130 1.07 -1.59 13.25
C HIS A 130 0.67 -0.90 14.57
#